data_AF-A0A0J7LX70-F1
#
_entry.id   AF-A0A0J7LX70-F1
#
_cell.length_a   1.000
_cell.length_b   1.000
_cell.length_c   1.000
_cell.angle_alpha   90.00
_cell.angle_beta   90.00
_cell.angle_gamma   90.00
#
_symmetry.space_group_name_H-M   'P 1'
#
loop_
_entity.id
_entity.type
_entity.pdbx_description
1 polymer ?
#
loop_
_entity_poly.entity_id
_entity_poly.type
_entity_poly.pdbx_seq_one_letter_code
_entity_poly.pdbx_strand_id
1 'polypeptide(L)'
;MAKLSKRQKLIREKVDSARSYSVDEAVALLVELGQNVKFKESVDVAVNLGVDARKSDQVVRSSTVLPHGTGKTVRVAVFTQGANAEKATAAGADIVGMDDLADEVKKGNMDFDVVIATPDAMRVVGQLGQILGPRGLMPNPKVGTVTPDVETAVKNAKAGQVRYRTDKNGIIHAPLGNVEFSAQNIKENLEALVADLKKAKPSSAKGVYLKKITVSSTMGPGLTIDQSGLNI
;
A
#
# COMPACT_ATOMS: atom_id res chain seq x y z
N MET A 1 35.30 -0.31 1.50
CA MET A 1 33.95 -0.93 1.55
C MET A 1 33.68 -1.39 2.98
N ALA A 2 32.48 -1.15 3.51
CA ALA A 2 32.11 -1.64 4.84
C ALA A 2 32.09 -3.18 4.86
N LYS A 3 32.54 -3.77 5.97
CA LYS A 3 32.59 -5.23 6.16
C LYS A 3 31.17 -5.80 6.18
N LEU A 4 30.88 -6.77 5.31
CA LEU A 4 29.56 -7.43 5.25
C LEU A 4 29.24 -8.13 6.57
N SER A 5 28.01 -7.97 7.04
CA SER A 5 27.51 -8.69 8.21
C SER A 5 27.35 -10.18 7.90
N LYS A 6 27.34 -11.02 8.94
CA LYS A 6 27.14 -12.48 8.78
C LYS A 6 25.84 -12.79 8.01
N ARG A 7 24.76 -12.04 8.29
CA ARG A 7 23.47 -12.16 7.60
C ARG A 7 23.55 -11.77 6.13
N GLN A 8 24.25 -10.67 5.80
CA GLN A 8 24.40 -10.24 4.40
C GLN A 8 25.19 -11.25 3.57
N LYS A 9 26.14 -11.96 4.16
CA LYS A 9 26.88 -13.04 3.49
C LYS A 9 25.97 -14.23 3.18
N LEU A 10 25.22 -14.70 4.17
CA LEU A 10 24.25 -15.80 3.98
C LEU A 10 23.19 -15.49 2.91
N ILE A 11 22.69 -14.25 2.89
CA ILE A 11 21.75 -13.81 1.86
C ILE A 11 22.39 -13.84 0.47
N ARG A 12 23.63 -13.36 0.33
CA ARG A 12 24.35 -13.37 -0.96
C ARG A 12 24.69 -14.77 -1.45
N GLU A 13 24.86 -15.74 -0.54
CA GLU A 13 25.12 -17.13 -0.90
C GLU A 13 23.85 -17.82 -1.42
N LYS A 14 22.67 -17.48 -0.90
CA LYS A 14 21.39 -18.10 -1.26
C LYS A 14 20.64 -17.40 -2.39
N VAL A 15 20.89 -16.11 -2.59
CA VAL A 15 20.17 -15.29 -3.57
C VAL A 15 21.06 -14.96 -4.75
N ASP A 16 20.59 -15.34 -5.94
CA ASP A 16 21.15 -14.91 -7.21
C ASP A 16 20.44 -13.65 -7.70
N SER A 17 21.17 -12.54 -7.76
CA SER A 17 20.65 -11.25 -8.21
C SER A 17 20.32 -11.19 -9.70
N ALA A 18 20.88 -12.07 -10.52
CA ALA A 18 20.66 -12.09 -11.97
C ALA A 18 19.46 -12.97 -12.38
N ARG A 19 19.06 -13.90 -11.49
CA ARG A 19 17.95 -14.81 -11.73
C ARG A 19 16.60 -14.14 -11.44
N SER A 20 15.60 -14.47 -12.25
CA SER A 20 14.19 -14.22 -11.94
C SER A 20 13.58 -15.44 -11.26
N TYR A 21 12.86 -15.20 -10.17
CA TYR A 21 12.22 -16.23 -9.35
C TYR A 21 10.72 -16.28 -9.65
N SER A 22 10.11 -17.45 -9.47
CA SER A 22 8.65 -17.52 -9.39
C SER A 22 8.16 -16.89 -8.09
N VAL A 23 6.88 -16.52 -8.01
CA VAL A 23 6.29 -15.96 -6.78
C VAL A 23 6.43 -16.97 -5.62
N ASP A 24 6.20 -18.25 -5.89
CA ASP A 24 6.26 -19.31 -4.89
C ASP A 24 7.69 -19.52 -4.35
N GLU A 25 8.68 -19.56 -5.25
CA GLU A 25 10.09 -19.64 -4.88
C GLU A 25 10.52 -18.39 -4.08
N ALA A 26 10.09 -17.21 -4.52
CA ALA A 26 10.44 -15.96 -3.86
C ALA A 26 9.88 -15.89 -2.44
N VAL A 27 8.61 -16.25 -2.24
CA VAL A 27 7.98 -16.27 -0.92
C VAL A 27 8.66 -17.30 -0.01
N ALA A 28 8.93 -18.51 -0.52
CA ALA A 28 9.61 -19.54 0.27
C ALA A 28 11.00 -19.09 0.75
N LEU A 29 11.79 -18.48 -0.13
CA LEU A 29 13.11 -17.94 0.21
C LEU A 29 13.01 -16.78 1.22
N LEU A 30 12.02 -15.90 1.09
CA LEU A 30 11.82 -14.79 2.03
C LEU A 30 11.44 -15.29 3.43
N VAL A 31 10.56 -16.31 3.51
CA VAL A 31 10.19 -16.94 4.78
C VAL A 31 11.40 -17.62 5.43
N GLU A 32 12.20 -18.37 4.65
CA GLU A 32 13.40 -19.03 5.14
C GLU A 32 14.44 -18.02 5.68
N LEU A 33 14.68 -16.93 4.95
CA LEU A 33 15.64 -15.88 5.35
C LEU A 33 15.12 -15.00 6.50
N GLY A 34 13.80 -14.95 6.70
CA GLY A 34 13.12 -14.20 7.74
C GLY A 34 13.12 -14.87 9.12
N GLN A 35 13.42 -16.16 9.23
CA GLN A 35 13.37 -16.93 10.49
C GLN A 35 14.24 -16.35 11.63
N ASN A 36 15.27 -15.58 11.28
CA ASN A 36 16.18 -14.97 12.26
C ASN A 36 15.66 -13.64 12.84
N VAL A 37 14.45 -13.21 12.49
CA VAL A 37 13.85 -11.94 12.92
C VAL A 37 12.82 -12.17 14.01
N LYS A 38 12.85 -11.33 15.05
CA LYS A 38 12.03 -11.48 16.27
C LYS A 38 10.58 -10.98 16.13
N PHE A 39 10.20 -10.48 14.96
CA PHE A 39 8.88 -9.90 14.69
C PHE A 39 8.34 -10.38 13.35
N LYS A 40 7.03 -10.24 13.15
CA LYS A 40 6.36 -10.62 11.90
C LYS A 40 6.72 -9.62 10.79
N GLU A 41 7.48 -10.06 9.80
CA GLU A 41 7.88 -9.20 8.68
C GLU A 41 6.71 -8.94 7.70
N SER A 42 6.68 -7.74 7.15
CA SER A 42 5.83 -7.38 6.01
C SER A 42 6.49 -7.86 4.73
N VAL A 43 5.71 -8.42 3.82
CA VAL A 43 6.13 -8.72 2.44
C VAL A 43 5.62 -7.59 1.56
N ASP A 44 6.55 -6.86 0.95
CA ASP A 44 6.27 -5.68 0.14
C ASP A 44 6.73 -5.90 -1.29
N VAL A 45 6.08 -5.22 -2.23
CA VAL A 45 6.44 -5.21 -3.65
C VAL A 45 6.89 -3.82 -4.09
N ALA A 46 7.96 -3.80 -4.88
CA ALA A 46 8.44 -2.65 -5.61
C ALA A 46 8.24 -2.91 -7.12
N VAL A 47 7.36 -2.14 -7.73
CA VAL A 47 7.07 -2.21 -9.17
C VAL A 47 7.67 -1.00 -9.85
N ASN A 48 8.66 -1.22 -10.72
CA ASN A 48 9.26 -0.18 -11.53
C ASN A 48 8.40 0.06 -12.77
N LEU A 49 7.82 1.25 -12.88
CA LEU A 49 6.98 1.63 -14.00
C LEU A 49 7.75 2.35 -15.10
N GLY A 50 7.23 2.25 -16.32
CA GLY A 50 7.68 2.98 -17.50
C GLY A 50 7.16 4.42 -17.59
N VAL A 51 6.97 5.10 -16.46
CA VAL A 51 6.42 6.47 -16.39
C VAL A 51 7.48 7.47 -15.95
N ASP A 52 7.37 8.70 -16.46
CA ASP A 52 8.18 9.82 -16.00
C ASP A 52 7.45 10.57 -14.88
N ALA A 53 7.81 10.27 -13.64
CA ALA A 53 7.18 10.87 -12.46
C ALA A 53 7.42 12.38 -12.30
N ARG A 54 8.27 13.00 -13.14
CA ARG A 54 8.43 14.47 -13.19
C ARG A 54 7.26 15.14 -13.90
N LYS A 55 6.55 14.41 -14.76
CA LYS A 55 5.39 14.92 -15.50
C LYS A 55 4.11 14.57 -14.74
N SER A 56 3.32 15.58 -14.41
CA SER A 56 2.13 15.43 -13.57
C SER A 56 1.04 14.55 -14.20
N ASP A 57 0.99 14.47 -15.53
CA ASP A 57 0.08 13.62 -16.30
C ASP A 57 0.46 12.13 -16.26
N GLN A 58 1.71 11.81 -15.91
CA GLN A 58 2.22 10.44 -15.82
C GLN A 58 2.32 9.90 -14.38
N VAL A 59 1.97 10.72 -13.38
CA VAL A 59 1.95 10.30 -11.97
C VAL A 59 0.79 9.34 -11.74
N VAL A 60 1.11 8.08 -11.44
CA VAL A 60 0.10 7.07 -11.09
C VAL A 60 -0.15 7.15 -9.58
N ARG A 61 -1.41 7.40 -9.23
CA ARG A 61 -1.90 7.38 -7.85
C ARG A 61 -3.27 6.73 -7.85
N SER A 62 -3.36 5.58 -7.21
CA SER A 62 -4.59 4.80 -7.11
C SER A 62 -4.57 3.99 -5.83
N SER A 63 -5.63 3.22 -5.63
CA SER A 63 -5.74 2.23 -4.57
C SER A 63 -6.22 0.91 -5.15
N THR A 64 -5.80 -0.19 -4.52
CA THR A 64 -6.25 -1.53 -4.86
C THR A 64 -6.71 -2.22 -3.60
N VAL A 65 -7.85 -2.89 -3.67
CA VAL A 65 -8.35 -3.75 -2.59
C VAL A 65 -7.71 -5.12 -2.77
N LEU A 66 -6.91 -5.54 -1.79
CA LEU A 66 -6.29 -6.86 -1.81
C LEU A 66 -7.30 -7.92 -1.37
N PRO A 67 -7.47 -9.03 -2.10
CA PRO A 67 -8.44 -10.07 -1.77
C PRO A 67 -8.17 -10.74 -0.41
N HIS A 68 -6.90 -10.88 -0.02
CA HIS A 68 -6.52 -11.46 1.27
C HIS A 68 -6.10 -10.42 2.32
N GLY A 69 -6.26 -9.13 1.99
CA GLY A 69 -5.81 -8.01 2.83
C GLY A 69 -4.29 -7.98 3.05
N THR A 70 -3.86 -7.13 3.98
CA THR A 70 -2.44 -6.93 4.34
C THR A 70 -2.03 -7.62 5.63
N GLY A 71 -2.98 -8.25 6.35
CA GLY A 71 -2.72 -8.89 7.64
C GLY A 71 -2.43 -7.92 8.80
N LYS A 72 -2.70 -6.62 8.62
CA LYS A 72 -2.60 -5.58 9.66
C LYS A 72 -3.98 -5.07 10.04
N THR A 73 -4.21 -4.90 11.34
CA THR A 73 -5.41 -4.24 11.85
C THR A 73 -5.26 -2.73 11.65
N VAL A 74 -6.03 -2.18 10.71
CA VAL A 74 -5.99 -0.76 10.36
C VAL A 74 -7.03 0.00 11.17
N ARG A 75 -6.61 1.06 11.86
CA ARG A 75 -7.53 1.97 12.56
C ARG A 75 -8.04 3.04 11.58
N VAL A 76 -9.35 3.12 11.41
CA VAL A 76 -10.00 3.99 10.43
C VAL A 76 -10.72 5.14 11.15
N ALA A 77 -10.30 6.37 10.84
CA ALA A 77 -10.96 7.59 11.26
C ALA A 77 -11.80 8.18 10.10
N VAL A 78 -13.03 8.56 10.39
CA VAL A 78 -14.00 9.03 9.40
C VAL A 78 -14.46 10.44 9.74
N PHE A 79 -14.20 11.38 8.82
CA PHE A 79 -14.63 12.77 8.90
C PHE A 79 -15.96 12.97 8.18
N THR A 80 -17.06 12.94 8.92
CA THR A 80 -18.43 13.02 8.38
C THR A 80 -19.41 13.60 9.40
N GLN A 81 -20.52 14.16 8.92
CA GLN A 81 -21.64 14.61 9.76
C GLN A 81 -22.97 13.96 9.36
N GLY A 82 -23.97 14.06 10.24
CA GLY A 82 -25.34 13.62 9.99
C GLY A 82 -25.48 12.12 9.76
N ALA A 83 -26.35 11.73 8.83
CA ALA A 83 -26.69 10.32 8.56
C ALA A 83 -25.48 9.46 8.10
N ASN A 84 -24.43 10.09 7.57
CA ASN A 84 -23.22 9.38 7.17
C ASN A 84 -22.36 8.96 8.37
N ALA A 85 -22.46 9.67 9.49
CA ALA A 85 -21.75 9.30 10.72
C ALA A 85 -22.30 7.99 11.30
N GLU A 86 -23.63 7.83 11.33
CA GLU A 86 -24.27 6.59 11.79
C GLU A 86 -23.89 5.40 10.90
N LYS A 87 -23.87 5.60 9.58
CA LYS A 87 -23.42 4.58 8.62
C LYS A 87 -21.95 4.22 8.79
N ALA A 88 -21.08 5.20 9.06
CA ALA A 88 -19.66 4.96 9.31
C ALA A 88 -19.44 4.11 10.57
N THR A 89 -20.14 4.43 11.66
CA THR A 89 -20.08 3.67 12.91
C THR A 89 -20.62 2.25 12.69
N ALA A 90 -21.72 2.08 11.97
CA ALA A 90 -22.28 0.77 11.63
C ALA A 90 -21.37 -0.06 10.72
N ALA A 91 -20.60 0.60 9.83
CA ALA A 91 -19.59 -0.03 8.98
C ALA A 91 -18.33 -0.47 9.75
N GLY A 92 -18.23 -0.11 11.03
CA GLY A 92 -17.12 -0.45 11.90
C GLY A 92 -15.96 0.53 11.86
N ALA A 93 -16.20 1.82 11.59
CA ALA A 93 -15.20 2.85 11.80
C ALA A 93 -14.81 2.96 13.29
N ASP A 94 -13.54 3.17 13.58
CA ASP A 94 -13.05 3.20 14.98
C ASP A 94 -13.28 4.58 15.60
N ILE A 95 -13.17 5.64 14.80
CA ILE A 95 -13.39 7.02 15.23
C ILE A 95 -14.21 7.74 14.16
N VAL A 96 -15.30 8.38 14.57
CA VAL A 96 -16.18 9.16 13.69
C VAL A 96 -16.39 10.53 14.32
N GLY A 97 -16.21 11.59 13.53
CA GLY A 97 -16.44 12.95 14.00
C GLY A 97 -16.22 13.98 12.89
N MET A 98 -16.37 15.27 13.21
CA MET A 98 -16.03 16.35 12.28
C MET A 98 -15.17 17.41 12.96
N ASP A 99 -15.76 18.42 13.58
CA ASP A 99 -14.99 19.51 14.19
C ASP A 99 -14.26 19.07 15.47
N ASP A 100 -14.89 18.25 16.30
CA ASP A 100 -14.28 17.71 17.53
C ASP A 100 -13.04 16.85 17.23
N LEU A 101 -13.15 15.98 16.24
CA LEU A 101 -12.05 15.14 15.76
C LEU A 101 -10.93 16.00 15.17
N ALA A 102 -11.27 17.07 14.44
CA ALA A 102 -10.28 17.98 13.88
C ALA A 102 -9.47 18.69 14.98
N ASP A 103 -10.11 19.05 16.08
CA ASP A 103 -9.43 19.67 17.22
C ASP A 103 -8.58 18.68 18.00
N GLU A 104 -8.98 17.42 18.14
CA GLU A 104 -8.12 16.37 18.68
C GLU A 104 -6.86 16.14 17.83
N VAL A 105 -7.00 16.14 16.50
CA VAL A 105 -5.87 16.03 15.58
C VAL A 105 -4.93 17.22 15.70
N LYS A 106 -5.44 18.44 15.87
CA LYS A 106 -4.62 19.63 16.15
C LYS A 106 -3.88 19.54 17.48
N LYS A 107 -4.49 18.93 18.50
CA LYS A 107 -3.86 18.65 19.80
C LYS A 107 -2.81 17.54 19.73
N GLY A 108 -2.70 16.85 18.59
CA GLY A 108 -1.69 15.82 18.34
C GLY A 108 -2.18 14.39 18.58
N ASN A 109 -3.47 14.20 18.89
CA ASN A 109 -4.03 12.86 19.07
C ASN A 109 -4.35 12.26 17.69
N MET A 110 -3.48 11.35 17.22
CA MET A 110 -3.54 10.78 15.87
C MET A 110 -3.40 9.26 15.91
N ASP A 111 -4.32 8.63 16.64
CA ASP A 111 -4.37 7.18 16.83
C ASP A 111 -5.12 6.45 15.71
N PHE A 112 -4.83 6.81 14.45
CA PHE A 112 -5.47 6.22 13.27
C PHE A 112 -4.50 6.12 12.09
N ASP A 113 -4.73 5.13 11.22
CA ASP A 113 -3.87 4.79 10.08
C ASP A 113 -4.48 5.21 8.73
N VAL A 114 -5.81 5.29 8.67
CA VAL A 114 -6.56 5.70 7.47
C VAL A 114 -7.57 6.76 7.83
N VAL A 115 -7.59 7.82 7.04
CA VAL A 115 -8.59 8.88 7.12
C VAL A 115 -9.49 8.81 5.89
N ILE A 116 -10.79 8.75 6.13
CA ILE A 116 -11.84 8.83 5.12
C ILE A 116 -12.64 10.10 5.40
N ALA A 117 -13.04 10.83 4.36
CA ALA A 117 -13.81 12.04 4.51
C ALA A 117 -14.94 12.10 3.50
N THR A 118 -16.07 12.69 3.86
CA THR A 118 -17.08 13.10 2.88
C THR A 118 -16.70 14.45 2.23
N PRO A 119 -17.19 14.75 1.02
CA PRO A 119 -16.82 15.99 0.30
C PRO A 119 -17.10 17.29 1.06
N ASP A 120 -18.13 17.32 1.89
CA ASP A 120 -18.50 18.41 2.80
C ASP A 120 -17.49 18.60 3.94
N ALA A 121 -16.94 17.51 4.47
CA ALA A 121 -15.93 17.54 5.54
C ALA A 121 -14.54 18.00 5.06
N MET A 122 -14.29 18.04 3.74
CA MET A 122 -13.01 18.46 3.17
C MET A 122 -12.62 19.90 3.52
N ARG A 123 -13.59 20.78 3.81
CA ARG A 123 -13.31 22.16 4.26
C ARG A 123 -12.50 22.16 5.57
N VAL A 124 -12.84 21.26 6.49
CA VAL A 124 -12.20 21.14 7.81
C VAL A 124 -10.89 20.37 7.67
N VAL A 125 -10.91 19.24 6.95
CA VAL A 125 -9.71 18.41 6.72
C VAL A 125 -8.63 19.17 5.94
N GLY A 126 -9.01 20.09 5.06
CA GLY A 126 -8.08 20.95 4.33
C GLY A 126 -7.22 21.83 5.24
N GLN A 127 -7.77 22.30 6.37
CA GLN A 127 -7.02 23.08 7.37
C GLN A 127 -5.97 22.21 8.09
N LEU A 128 -6.22 20.90 8.22
CA LEU A 128 -5.31 19.93 8.80
C LEU A 128 -4.22 19.44 7.83
N GLY A 129 -4.19 19.97 6.60
CA GLY A 129 -3.28 19.53 5.54
C GLY A 129 -1.79 19.63 5.93
N GLN A 130 -1.41 20.60 6.77
CA GLN A 130 -0.02 20.72 7.27
C GLN A 130 0.39 19.56 8.18
N ILE A 131 -0.57 18.95 8.88
CA ILE A 131 -0.33 17.85 9.83
C ILE A 131 -0.49 16.50 9.11
N LEU A 132 -1.59 16.32 8.38
CA LEU A 132 -1.93 15.06 7.70
C LEU A 132 -1.15 14.84 6.40
N GLY A 133 -0.71 15.90 5.74
CA GLY A 133 -0.01 15.86 4.45
C GLY A 133 1.35 15.17 4.53
N PRO A 134 2.29 15.61 5.39
CA PRO A 134 3.61 15.00 5.52
C PRO A 134 3.56 13.52 5.93
N ARG A 135 2.50 13.11 6.65
CA ARG A 135 2.28 11.73 7.09
C ARG A 135 1.58 10.86 6.05
N GLY A 136 1.16 11.41 4.91
CA GLY A 136 0.45 10.68 3.86
C GLY A 136 -0.98 10.25 4.23
N LEU A 137 -1.52 10.77 5.34
CA LEU A 137 -2.87 10.46 5.83
C LEU A 137 -3.95 11.29 5.15
N MET A 138 -3.57 12.35 4.43
CA MET A 138 -4.51 13.26 3.79
C MET A 138 -5.43 12.53 2.79
N PRO A 139 -6.77 12.61 2.97
CA PRO A 139 -7.74 12.03 2.05
C PRO A 139 -7.60 12.60 0.63
N ASN A 140 -7.82 11.76 -0.38
CA ASN A 140 -7.78 12.21 -1.76
C ASN A 140 -8.85 11.47 -2.59
N PRO A 141 -9.64 12.18 -3.42
CA PRO A 141 -10.62 11.55 -4.32
C PRO A 141 -10.02 10.46 -5.22
N LYS A 142 -8.77 10.63 -5.67
CA LYS A 142 -8.10 9.67 -6.59
C LYS A 142 -7.86 8.30 -5.97
N VAL A 143 -7.79 8.19 -4.65
CA VAL A 143 -7.62 6.91 -3.94
C VAL A 143 -8.94 6.39 -3.36
N GLY A 144 -10.06 7.05 -3.66
CA GLY A 144 -11.38 6.67 -3.17
C GLY A 144 -11.61 6.92 -1.68
N THR A 145 -10.78 7.73 -1.01
CA THR A 145 -10.99 8.07 0.41
C THR A 145 -11.78 9.37 0.62
N VAL A 146 -12.18 10.02 -0.47
CA VAL A 146 -13.15 11.11 -0.46
C VAL A 146 -14.34 10.68 -1.29
N THR A 147 -15.37 10.17 -0.61
CA THR A 147 -16.57 9.61 -1.26
C THR A 147 -17.82 10.00 -0.47
N PRO A 148 -18.98 10.14 -1.15
CA PRO A 148 -20.27 10.25 -0.48
C PRO A 148 -20.71 8.90 0.11
N ASP A 149 -20.24 7.79 -0.47
CA ASP A 149 -20.46 6.43 0.03
C ASP A 149 -19.37 6.06 1.04
N VAL A 150 -19.67 6.28 2.31
CA VAL A 150 -18.75 6.09 3.44
C VAL A 150 -18.71 4.63 3.88
N GLU A 151 -19.81 3.92 3.74
CA GLU A 151 -19.94 2.53 4.18
C GLU A 151 -18.99 1.62 3.39
N THR A 152 -18.99 1.75 2.06
CA THR A 152 -18.09 0.97 1.21
C THR A 152 -16.64 1.38 1.39
N ALA A 153 -16.37 2.68 1.58
CA ALA A 153 -15.02 3.17 1.84
C ALA A 153 -14.43 2.61 3.14
N VAL A 154 -15.22 2.55 4.22
CA VAL A 154 -14.79 1.97 5.51
C VAL A 154 -14.56 0.47 5.37
N LYS A 155 -15.47 -0.26 4.70
CA LYS A 155 -15.32 -1.70 4.46
C LYS A 155 -14.06 -2.01 3.64
N ASN A 156 -13.80 -1.24 2.58
CA ASN A 156 -12.60 -1.40 1.76
C ASN A 156 -11.32 -1.08 2.54
N ALA A 157 -11.32 -0.02 3.35
CA ALA A 157 -10.18 0.32 4.18
C ALA A 157 -9.87 -0.79 5.21
N LYS A 158 -10.90 -1.37 5.85
CA LYS A 158 -10.72 -2.49 6.79
C LYS A 158 -10.39 -3.82 6.10
N ALA A 159 -10.81 -4.00 4.84
CA ALA A 159 -10.43 -5.15 4.02
C ALA A 159 -8.95 -5.13 3.58
N GLY A 160 -8.19 -4.08 3.90
CA GLY A 160 -6.77 -3.98 3.57
C GLY A 160 -6.50 -3.31 2.23
N GLN A 161 -7.30 -2.31 1.86
CA GLN A 161 -7.04 -1.47 0.70
C GLN A 161 -5.66 -0.81 0.78
N VAL A 162 -4.83 -1.08 -0.22
CA VAL A 162 -3.49 -0.52 -0.34
C VAL A 162 -3.54 0.70 -1.24
N ARG A 163 -3.04 1.82 -0.71
CA ARG A 163 -2.91 3.08 -1.44
C ARG A 163 -1.47 3.18 -1.93
N TYR A 164 -1.30 3.45 -3.22
CA TYR A 164 0.02 3.62 -3.80
C TYR A 164 0.13 4.89 -4.62
N ARG A 165 1.35 5.41 -4.66
CA ARG A 165 1.75 6.57 -5.45
C ARG A 165 3.11 6.29 -6.06
N THR A 166 3.32 6.75 -7.29
CA THR A 166 4.65 6.72 -7.90
C THR A 166 5.61 7.67 -7.18
N ASP A 167 6.78 7.15 -6.85
CA ASP A 167 7.91 7.93 -6.39
C ASP A 167 8.53 8.76 -7.51
N LYS A 168 9.49 9.63 -7.16
CA LYS A 168 10.24 10.45 -8.12
C LYS A 168 10.95 9.64 -9.22
N ASN A 169 11.21 8.36 -8.96
CA ASN A 169 11.85 7.42 -9.89
C ASN A 169 10.84 6.59 -10.71
N GLY A 170 9.53 6.83 -10.57
CA GLY A 170 8.50 6.02 -11.23
C GLY A 170 8.34 4.62 -10.62
N ILE A 171 8.73 4.42 -9.37
CA ILE A 171 8.57 3.15 -8.66
C ILE A 171 7.33 3.25 -7.78
N ILE A 172 6.54 2.18 -7.74
CA ILE A 172 5.43 2.01 -6.81
C ILE A 172 5.84 1.01 -5.74
N HIS A 173 5.57 1.38 -4.49
CA HIS A 173 5.72 0.52 -3.32
C HIS A 173 4.35 0.18 -2.76
N ALA A 174 4.14 -1.10 -2.47
CA ALA A 174 2.89 -1.57 -1.89
C ALA A 174 3.12 -2.80 -1.00
N PRO A 175 2.53 -2.88 0.20
CA PRO A 175 2.50 -4.12 0.97
C PRO A 175 1.60 -5.15 0.29
N LEU A 176 2.04 -6.40 0.24
CA LEU A 176 1.26 -7.54 -0.26
C LEU A 176 0.73 -8.44 0.86
N GLY A 177 1.28 -8.34 2.07
CA GLY A 177 0.87 -9.15 3.22
C GLY A 177 1.99 -9.31 4.24
N ASN A 178 1.90 -10.38 5.03
CA ASN A 178 2.91 -10.76 6.03
C ASN A 178 3.53 -12.12 5.67
N VAL A 179 4.68 -12.46 6.26
CA VAL A 179 5.34 -13.78 6.08
C VAL A 179 4.51 -14.99 6.52
N GLU A 180 3.41 -14.80 7.26
CA GLU A 180 2.49 -15.89 7.65
C GLU A 180 1.52 -16.28 6.53
N PHE A 181 1.41 -15.46 5.48
CA PHE A 181 0.51 -15.75 4.38
C PHE A 181 1.08 -16.86 3.52
N SER A 182 0.20 -17.70 2.97
CA SER A 182 0.61 -18.70 1.99
C SER A 182 1.16 -18.01 0.74
N ALA A 183 2.05 -18.71 0.02
CA ALA A 183 2.57 -18.23 -1.25
C ALA A 183 1.44 -17.92 -2.25
N GLN A 184 0.38 -18.74 -2.23
CA GLN A 184 -0.82 -18.54 -3.05
C GLN A 184 -1.55 -17.22 -2.72
N ASN A 185 -1.76 -16.92 -1.43
CA ASN A 185 -2.43 -15.68 -1.04
C ASN A 185 -1.61 -14.44 -1.45
N ILE A 186 -0.28 -14.51 -1.32
CA ILE A 186 0.62 -13.42 -1.75
C ILE A 186 0.58 -13.28 -3.28
N LYS A 187 0.53 -14.40 -4.02
CA LYS A 187 0.41 -14.41 -5.47
C LYS A 187 -0.89 -13.75 -5.93
N GLU A 188 -2.03 -14.12 -5.35
CA GLU A 188 -3.33 -13.54 -5.71
C GLU A 188 -3.40 -12.03 -5.37
N ASN A 189 -2.81 -11.63 -4.24
CA ASN A 189 -2.67 -10.21 -3.90
C ASN A 189 -1.79 -9.45 -4.92
N LEU A 190 -0.71 -10.07 -5.39
CA LEU A 190 0.16 -9.49 -6.40
C LEU A 190 -0.55 -9.38 -7.75
N GLU A 191 -1.25 -10.42 -8.19
CA GLU A 191 -2.03 -10.43 -9.44
C GLU A 191 -3.11 -9.33 -9.44
N ALA A 192 -3.85 -9.19 -8.33
CA ALA A 192 -4.84 -8.12 -8.17
C ALA A 192 -4.20 -6.72 -8.30
N LEU A 193 -3.05 -6.51 -7.66
CA LEU A 193 -2.31 -5.25 -7.73
C LEU A 193 -1.84 -4.96 -9.16
N VAL A 194 -1.27 -5.95 -9.85
CA VAL A 194 -0.76 -5.74 -11.22
C VAL A 194 -1.90 -5.50 -12.21
N ALA A 195 -3.03 -6.20 -12.05
CA ALA A 195 -4.22 -5.98 -12.87
C ALA A 195 -4.75 -4.55 -12.74
N ASP A 196 -4.83 -4.02 -11.52
CA ASP A 196 -5.26 -2.65 -11.29
C ASP A 196 -4.22 -1.61 -11.74
N LEU A 197 -2.92 -1.90 -11.59
CA LEU A 197 -1.87 -1.04 -12.15
C LEU A 197 -1.97 -0.90 -13.65
N LYS A 198 -2.29 -1.99 -14.37
CA LYS A 198 -2.53 -1.95 -15.82
C LYS A 198 -3.72 -1.07 -16.17
N LYS A 199 -4.82 -1.16 -15.42
CA LYS A 199 -5.99 -0.28 -15.62
C LYS A 199 -5.65 1.18 -15.34
N ALA A 200 -4.79 1.43 -14.35
CA ALA A 200 -4.33 2.76 -13.98
C ALA A 200 -3.23 3.34 -14.90
N LYS A 201 -2.91 2.67 -16.02
CA LYS A 201 -1.91 3.13 -16.98
C LYS A 201 -2.32 4.47 -17.61
N PRO A 202 -1.49 5.52 -17.47
CA PRO A 202 -1.73 6.80 -18.15
C PRO A 202 -1.64 6.64 -19.67
N SER A 203 -2.54 7.30 -20.41
CA SER A 203 -2.52 7.32 -21.87
C SER A 203 -1.25 7.94 -22.46
N SER A 204 -0.59 8.82 -21.72
CA SER A 204 0.67 9.46 -22.12
C SER A 204 1.92 8.59 -21.89
N ALA A 205 1.78 7.44 -21.22
CA ALA A 205 2.90 6.52 -21.00
C ALA A 205 3.18 5.68 -22.27
N LYS A 206 4.33 5.92 -22.90
CA LYS A 206 4.80 5.20 -24.10
C LYS A 206 5.76 4.07 -23.72
N GLY A 207 5.71 2.96 -24.47
CA GLY A 207 6.58 1.81 -24.28
C GLY A 207 6.09 0.81 -23.22
N VAL A 208 7.04 0.05 -22.65
CA VAL A 208 6.75 -0.99 -21.65
C VAL A 208 6.42 -0.34 -20.31
N TYR A 209 5.17 -0.54 -19.87
CA TYR A 209 4.65 0.07 -18.65
C TYR A 209 5.15 -0.61 -17.36
N LEU A 210 5.27 -1.94 -17.35
CA LEU A 210 5.81 -2.72 -16.23
C LEU A 210 7.24 -3.15 -16.57
N LYS A 211 8.25 -2.53 -15.96
CA LYS A 211 9.66 -2.86 -16.27
C LYS A 211 10.18 -4.00 -15.42
N LYS A 212 10.02 -3.88 -14.10
CA LYS A 212 10.55 -4.84 -13.13
C LYS A 212 9.63 -4.93 -11.92
N ILE A 213 9.36 -6.15 -11.47
CA ILE A 213 8.64 -6.44 -10.23
C ILE A 213 9.64 -7.09 -9.28
N THR A 214 9.80 -6.51 -8.10
CA THR A 214 10.69 -7.03 -7.06
C THR A 214 9.89 -7.19 -5.78
N VAL A 215 9.96 -8.35 -5.15
CA VAL A 215 9.34 -8.60 -3.84
C VAL A 215 10.43 -8.72 -2.79
N SER A 216 10.19 -8.12 -1.64
CA SER A 216 11.13 -8.07 -0.53
C SER A 216 10.39 -8.17 0.79
N SER A 217 11.00 -8.79 1.79
CA SER A 217 10.55 -8.62 3.18
C SER A 217 11.24 -7.42 3.82
N THR A 218 10.71 -6.95 4.95
CA THR A 218 11.23 -5.75 5.66
C THR A 218 12.74 -5.80 5.93
N MET A 219 13.32 -6.95 6.27
CA MET A 219 14.77 -7.11 6.47
C MET A 219 15.40 -8.10 5.48
N GLY A 220 14.64 -8.51 4.45
CA GLY A 220 15.05 -9.50 3.46
C GLY A 220 15.68 -8.87 2.21
N PRO A 221 16.27 -9.70 1.34
CA PRO A 221 16.68 -9.26 0.01
C PRO A 221 15.48 -8.93 -0.88
N GLY A 222 15.72 -8.12 -1.91
CA GLY A 222 14.77 -7.96 -3.02
C GLY A 222 14.98 -9.06 -4.05
N LEU A 223 13.95 -9.87 -4.28
CA LEU A 223 13.91 -10.93 -5.28
C LEU A 223 13.15 -10.45 -6.51
N THR A 224 13.78 -10.57 -7.68
CA THR A 224 13.12 -10.20 -8.95
C THR A 224 12.14 -11.31 -9.32
N ILE A 225 10.89 -10.95 -9.58
CA ILE A 225 9.85 -11.89 -9.98
C ILE A 225 9.76 -11.96 -11.50
N ASP A 226 9.60 -13.17 -12.02
CA ASP A 226 9.27 -13.39 -13.42
C ASP A 226 7.82 -12.94 -13.71
N GLN A 227 7.69 -12.01 -14.66
CA GLN A 227 6.40 -11.43 -15.06
C GLN A 227 5.56 -12.40 -15.89
N SER A 228 6.18 -13.41 -16.52
CA SER A 228 5.50 -14.36 -17.40
C SER A 228 4.60 -15.34 -16.65
N GLY A 229 4.86 -15.58 -15.37
CA GLY A 229 4.11 -16.52 -14.52
C GLY A 229 2.93 -15.91 -13.77
N LEU A 230 2.62 -14.63 -14.01
CA LEU A 230 1.47 -13.95 -13.42
C LEU A 230 0.29 -14.00 -14.38
N ASN A 231 -0.91 -14.29 -13.88
CA ASN A 231 -2.14 -14.09 -14.66
C ASN A 231 -2.46 -12.60 -14.67
N ILE A 232 -2.04 -11.91 -15.73
CA ILE A 232 -2.20 -10.45 -15.88
C ILE A 232 -3.21 -10.07 -16.95
#